data_AF-A0A1L6HU40-F1
#
_entry.id   AF-A0A1L6HU40-F1
#
_cell.length_a   1.000
_cell.length_b   1.000
_cell.length_c   1.000
_cell.angle_alpha   90.00
_cell.angle_beta   90.00
_cell.angle_gamma   90.00
#
_symmetry.space_group_name_H-M   'P 1'
#
loop_
_entity.id
_entity.type
_entity.pdbx_description
1 polymer ?
#
loop_
_entity_poly.entity_id
_entity_poly.type
_entity_poly.pdbx_seq_one_letter_code
_entity_poly.pdbx_strand_id
1 'polypeptide(L)'
;MSGDPKTVSAAADLEQMTASISEEIKQPITATLIYAQAAARWLSANPPNVVEAQRALDGIVYNVMRSNEIVEWIRALFVYGPKQVEEQQLVEAIRNALALLRTAMKEGDGGR
;
A
#
# COMPACT_ATOMS: atom_id res chain seq x y z
N MET A 1 4.40 27.36 -35.61
CA MET A 1 4.28 26.05 -34.93
C MET A 1 3.49 26.28 -33.64
N SER A 2 2.17 26.18 -33.70
CA SER A 2 1.29 26.32 -32.53
C SER A 2 1.10 24.92 -31.96
N GLY A 3 1.71 24.61 -30.83
CA GLY A 3 1.53 23.31 -30.17
C GLY A 3 0.08 23.18 -29.70
N ASP A 4 -0.58 22.08 -30.06
CA ASP A 4 -1.97 21.81 -29.66
C ASP A 4 -2.10 21.83 -28.12
N PRO A 5 -3.04 22.59 -27.54
CA PRO A 5 -3.23 22.66 -26.09
C PRO A 5 -3.58 21.30 -25.46
N LYS A 6 -3.99 20.30 -26.25
CA LYS A 6 -4.24 18.92 -25.80
C LYS A 6 -2.97 18.13 -25.47
N THR A 7 -1.83 18.42 -26.11
CA THR A 7 -0.58 17.65 -25.87
C THR A 7 0.17 18.13 -24.62
N VAL A 8 0.07 19.44 -24.30
CA VAL A 8 0.67 20.02 -23.08
C VAL A 8 -0.06 19.55 -21.80
N SER A 9 -1.38 19.40 -21.86
CA SER A 9 -2.17 18.84 -20.74
C SER A 9 -1.79 17.39 -20.44
N ALA A 10 -1.66 16.54 -21.46
CA ALA A 10 -1.34 15.13 -21.27
C ALA A 10 0.06 14.89 -20.66
N ALA A 11 1.04 15.77 -20.97
CA ALA A 11 2.37 15.70 -20.38
C ALA A 11 2.37 16.10 -18.90
N ALA A 12 1.63 17.17 -18.55
CA ALA A 12 1.48 17.61 -17.16
C ALA A 12 0.76 16.56 -16.29
N ASP A 13 -0.27 15.90 -16.83
CA ASP A 13 -0.99 14.82 -16.12
C ASP A 13 -0.06 13.63 -15.83
N LEU A 14 0.82 13.28 -16.78
CA LEU A 14 1.83 12.22 -16.63
C LEU A 14 2.90 12.56 -15.59
N GLU A 15 3.37 13.81 -15.56
CA GLU A 15 4.31 14.29 -14.54
C GLU A 15 3.70 14.23 -13.14
N GLN A 16 2.46 14.69 -13.00
CA GLN A 16 1.73 14.64 -11.73
C GLN A 16 1.50 13.20 -11.26
N MET A 17 1.11 12.29 -12.16
CA MET A 17 0.97 10.87 -11.85
C MET A 17 2.30 10.24 -11.41
N THR A 18 3.40 10.56 -12.10
CA THR A 18 4.74 10.03 -11.76
C THR A 18 5.22 10.49 -10.39
N ALA A 19 4.96 11.77 -10.06
CA ALA A 19 5.24 12.32 -8.74
C ALA A 19 4.40 11.63 -7.65
N SER A 20 3.10 11.48 -7.87
CA SER A 20 2.19 10.81 -6.94
C SER A 20 2.57 9.35 -6.70
N ILE A 21 2.92 8.61 -7.76
CA ILE A 21 3.45 7.24 -7.66
C ILE A 21 4.72 7.18 -6.81
N SER A 22 5.66 8.10 -7.06
CA SER A 22 6.92 8.16 -6.32
C SER A 22 6.69 8.44 -4.85
N GLU A 23 5.74 9.32 -4.53
CA GLU A 23 5.37 9.62 -3.14
C GLU A 23 4.67 8.44 -2.48
N GLU A 24 3.76 7.77 -3.18
CA GLU A 24 3.00 6.65 -2.63
C GLU A 24 3.91 5.45 -2.29
N ILE A 25 4.91 5.14 -3.11
CA ILE A 25 5.92 4.09 -2.81
C ILE A 25 6.83 4.51 -1.64
N LYS A 26 7.22 5.80 -1.57
CA LYS A 26 8.12 6.28 -0.51
C LYS A 26 7.53 6.09 0.88
N GLN A 27 6.22 6.27 1.04
CA GLN A 27 5.54 6.18 2.34
C GLN A 27 5.77 4.84 3.07
N PRO A 28 5.41 3.66 2.51
CA PRO A 28 5.62 2.39 3.19
C PRO A 28 7.11 2.02 3.32
N ILE A 29 7.98 2.44 2.40
CA ILE A 29 9.43 2.25 2.53
C ILE A 29 9.96 3.01 3.75
N THR A 30 9.59 4.30 3.88
CA THR A 30 9.98 5.11 5.04
C THR A 30 9.41 4.52 6.33
N ALA A 31 8.15 4.08 6.33
CA ALA A 31 7.55 3.43 7.49
C ALA A 31 8.30 2.14 7.87
N THR A 32 8.67 1.30 6.89
CA THR A 32 9.46 0.09 7.11
C THR A 32 10.78 0.39 7.83
N LEU A 33 11.50 1.44 7.40
CA LEU A 33 12.73 1.87 8.05
C LEU A 33 12.50 2.30 9.50
N ILE A 34 11.45 3.08 9.76
CA ILE A 34 11.08 3.53 11.11
C ILE A 34 10.79 2.33 12.02
N TYR A 35 10.01 1.36 11.54
CA TYR A 35 9.69 0.15 12.29
C TYR A 35 10.93 -0.72 12.53
N ALA A 36 11.83 -0.86 11.56
CA ALA A 36 13.09 -1.57 11.76
C ALA A 36 13.97 -0.93 12.84
N GLN A 37 14.07 0.41 12.84
CA GLN A 37 14.79 1.14 13.88
C GLN A 37 14.12 1.01 15.26
N ALA A 38 12.79 0.98 15.31
CA ALA A 38 12.04 0.74 16.54
C ALA A 38 12.28 -0.68 17.09
N ALA A 39 12.20 -1.71 16.25
CA ALA A 39 12.48 -3.09 16.63
C ALA A 39 13.89 -3.24 17.20
N ALA A 40 14.90 -2.68 16.51
CA ALA A 40 16.29 -2.69 16.99
C ALA A 40 16.45 -1.99 18.34
N ARG A 41 15.81 -0.82 18.54
CA ARG A 41 15.80 -0.12 19.83
C ARG A 41 15.19 -0.97 20.94
N TRP A 42 14.03 -1.58 20.72
CA TRP A 42 13.35 -2.39 21.73
C TRP A 42 14.11 -3.66 22.11
N LEU A 43 14.78 -4.29 21.15
CA LEU A 43 15.65 -5.44 21.38
C LEU A 43 16.94 -5.08 22.12
N SER A 44 17.41 -3.84 21.96
CA SER A 44 18.65 -3.35 22.60
C SER A 44 18.42 -2.77 24.01
N ALA A 45 17.16 -2.62 24.45
CA ALA A 45 16.81 -2.14 25.78
C ALA A 45 17.21 -3.14 26.87
N ASN A 46 17.29 -2.68 28.13
CA ASN A 46 17.56 -3.55 29.28
C ASN A 46 16.49 -3.36 30.38
N PRO A 47 15.58 -4.33 30.61
CA PRO A 47 15.45 -5.57 29.85
C PRO A 47 14.91 -5.35 28.42
N PRO A 48 15.21 -6.23 27.45
CA PRO A 48 14.65 -6.13 26.10
C PRO A 48 13.12 -6.19 26.10
N ASN A 49 12.48 -5.33 25.30
CA ASN A 49 11.03 -5.36 25.12
C ASN A 49 10.66 -6.15 23.87
N VAL A 50 10.56 -7.48 24.02
CA VAL A 50 10.28 -8.40 22.91
C VAL A 50 8.89 -8.18 22.30
N VAL A 51 7.90 -7.79 23.10
CA VAL A 51 6.52 -7.56 22.63
C VAL A 51 6.48 -6.37 21.68
N GLU A 52 7.09 -5.25 22.05
CA GLU A 52 7.13 -4.07 21.18
C GLU A 52 8.05 -4.27 19.96
N ALA A 53 9.13 -5.05 20.12
CA ALA A 53 9.94 -5.45 18.96
C ALA A 53 9.12 -6.27 17.96
N GLN A 54 8.32 -7.23 18.42
CA GLN A 54 7.47 -8.03 17.54
C GLN A 54 6.42 -7.17 16.83
N ARG A 55 5.74 -6.26 17.55
CA ARG A 55 4.79 -5.31 16.95
C ARG A 55 5.44 -4.47 15.85
N ALA A 56 6.68 -4.03 16.07
CA ALA A 56 7.42 -3.28 15.06
C ALA A 56 7.77 -4.15 13.84
N LEU A 57 8.15 -5.42 14.04
CA LEU A 57 8.38 -6.36 12.94
C LEU A 57 7.09 -6.64 12.14
N ASP A 58 5.94 -6.76 12.80
CA ASP A 58 4.64 -6.91 12.11
C ASP A 58 4.34 -5.67 11.25
N GLY A 59 4.67 -4.48 11.77
CA GLY A 59 4.63 -3.22 11.02
C GLY A 59 5.51 -3.22 9.77
N ILE A 60 6.72 -3.81 9.82
CA ILE A 60 7.58 -3.99 8.63
C ILE A 60 6.89 -4.86 7.60
N VAL A 61 6.39 -6.03 7.99
CA VAL A 61 5.72 -6.96 7.07
C VAL A 61 4.55 -6.29 6.37
N TYR A 62 3.71 -5.57 7.12
CA TYR A 62 2.59 -4.81 6.58
C TYR A 62 3.04 -3.79 5.52
N ASN A 63 4.06 -2.98 5.82
CA ASN A 63 4.51 -1.95 4.89
C ASN A 63 5.19 -2.53 3.65
N VAL A 64 5.89 -3.66 3.76
CA VAL A 64 6.43 -4.38 2.60
C VAL A 64 5.30 -4.90 1.70
N MET A 65 4.25 -5.48 2.28
CA MET A 65 3.07 -5.92 1.51
C MET A 65 2.39 -4.74 0.81
N ARG A 66 2.18 -3.63 1.52
CA ARG A 66 1.60 -2.41 0.94
C ARG A 66 2.46 -1.85 -0.20
N SER A 67 3.79 -1.90 -0.07
CA SER A 67 4.71 -1.50 -1.15
C SER A 67 4.51 -2.36 -2.41
N ASN A 68 4.35 -3.67 -2.24
CA ASN A 68 4.08 -4.58 -3.36
C ASN A 68 2.74 -4.29 -4.02
N GLU A 69 1.68 -4.00 -3.25
CA GLU A 69 0.37 -3.61 -3.81
C GLU A 69 0.47 -2.35 -4.67
N ILE A 70 1.25 -1.36 -4.24
CA ILE A 70 1.48 -0.12 -5.01
C ILE A 70 2.23 -0.44 -6.31
N VAL A 71 3.26 -1.30 -6.25
CA VAL A 71 3.99 -1.74 -7.45
C VAL A 71 3.08 -2.46 -8.45
N GLU A 72 2.22 -3.36 -7.98
CA GLU A 72 1.26 -4.06 -8.84
C GLU A 72 0.21 -3.10 -9.41
N TRP A 73 -0.25 -2.13 -8.63
CA TRP A 73 -1.13 -1.07 -9.14
C TRP A 73 -0.48 -0.25 -10.25
N ILE A 74 0.78 0.14 -10.09
CA ILE A 74 1.53 0.88 -11.11
C ILE A 74 1.67 0.04 -12.38
N ARG A 75 2.01 -1.24 -12.26
CA ARG A 75 2.05 -2.16 -13.41
C ARG A 75 0.70 -2.21 -14.11
N ALA A 76 -0.39 -2.31 -13.36
CA ALA A 76 -1.73 -2.29 -13.90
C ALA A 76 -2.04 -0.96 -14.63
N LEU A 77 -1.59 0.19 -14.11
CA LEU A 77 -1.78 1.49 -14.78
C LEU A 77 -1.12 1.53 -16.16
N PHE A 78 0.07 0.93 -16.30
CA PHE A 78 0.76 0.85 -17.59
C PHE A 78 0.12 -0.16 -18.57
N VAL A 79 -0.52 -1.21 -18.07
CA VAL A 79 -1.13 -2.27 -18.90
C VAL A 79 -2.55 -1.91 -19.34
N TYR A 80 -3.36 -1.35 -18.45
CA TYR A 80 -4.80 -1.13 -18.66
C TYR A 80 -5.18 0.35 -18.79
N GLY A 81 -4.27 1.27 -18.42
CA GLY A 81 -4.57 2.70 -18.34
C GLY A 81 -5.38 3.08 -17.08
N PRO A 82 -5.43 4.38 -16.73
CA PRO A 82 -5.92 4.82 -15.41
C PRO A 82 -7.37 4.46 -15.12
N LYS A 83 -8.27 4.67 -16.08
CA LYS A 83 -9.72 4.41 -15.91
C LYS A 83 -10.04 2.95 -15.65
N GLN A 84 -9.35 2.01 -16.29
CA GLN A 84 -9.62 0.59 -16.11
C GLN A 84 -9.09 0.07 -14.78
N VAL A 85 -7.99 0.64 -14.28
CA VAL A 85 -7.43 0.28 -12.97
C VAL A 85 -8.29 0.77 -11.80
N GLU A 86 -8.83 1.99 -11.88
CA GLU A 86 -9.69 2.55 -10.84
C GLU A 86 -10.98 1.72 -10.65
N GLU A 87 -11.57 1.25 -11.75
CA GLU A 87 -12.70 0.32 -11.74
C GLU A 87 -12.33 -1.05 -11.14
N GLN A 88 -11.15 -1.59 -11.50
CA GLN A 88 -10.66 -2.87 -10.98
C GLN A 88 -10.34 -2.82 -9.48
N GLN A 89 -9.70 -1.75 -9.00
CA GLN A 89 -9.37 -1.57 -7.58
C GLN A 89 -10.62 -1.44 -6.71
N LEU A 90 -11.64 -0.71 -7.18
CA LEU A 90 -12.92 -0.61 -6.48
C LEU A 90 -13.59 -1.98 -6.36
N VAL A 91 -13.63 -2.74 -7.46
CA VAL A 91 -14.19 -4.09 -7.47
C VAL A 91 -13.44 -5.01 -6.51
N GLU A 92 -12.12 -4.93 -6.46
CA GLU A 92 -11.30 -5.76 -5.57
C GLU A 92 -11.44 -5.35 -4.09
N ALA A 93 -11.50 -4.07 -3.79
CA ALA A 93 -11.78 -3.56 -2.44
C ALA A 93 -13.14 -4.07 -1.92
N ILE A 94 -14.17 -4.06 -2.78
CA ILE A 94 -15.50 -4.61 -2.45
C ILE A 94 -15.40 -6.11 -2.18
N ARG A 95 -14.66 -6.87 -3.00
CA ARG A 95 -14.47 -8.32 -2.79
C ARG A 95 -13.77 -8.62 -1.48
N ASN A 96 -12.72 -7.87 -1.14
CA ASN A 96 -11.97 -8.03 0.11
C ASN A 96 -12.84 -7.69 1.33
N ALA A 97 -13.60 -6.60 1.29
CA ALA A 97 -14.56 -6.27 2.34
C ALA A 97 -15.63 -7.36 2.52
N LEU A 98 -16.16 -7.90 1.43
CA LEU A 98 -17.12 -9.02 1.47
C LEU A 98 -16.49 -10.31 2.01
N ALA A 99 -15.22 -10.58 1.69
CA ALA A 99 -14.50 -11.74 2.22
C ALA A 99 -14.30 -11.62 3.73
N LEU A 100 -13.87 -10.45 4.22
CA LEU A 100 -13.71 -10.19 5.66
C LEU A 100 -15.03 -10.34 6.42
N LEU A 101 -16.14 -9.78 5.89
CA LEU A 101 -17.46 -9.95 6.50
C LEU A 101 -17.89 -11.42 6.53
N ARG A 102 -17.63 -12.19 5.47
CA ARG A 102 -17.94 -13.62 5.44
C ARG A 102 -17.11 -14.43 6.44
N THR A 103 -15.84 -14.07 6.64
CA THR A 103 -15.00 -14.70 7.67
C THR A 103 -15.50 -14.37 9.06
N ALA A 104 -15.81 -13.09 9.34
CA ALA A 104 -16.36 -12.66 10.63
C ALA A 104 -17.71 -13.33 10.95
N MET A 105 -18.56 -13.56 9.94
CA MET A 105 -19.83 -14.29 10.10
C MET A 105 -19.62 -15.79 10.37
N LYS A 106 -18.56 -16.41 9.83
CA LYS A 106 -18.23 -17.82 10.09
C LYS A 106 -17.61 -18.04 11.47
N GLU A 107 -16.85 -17.07 11.96
CA GLU A 107 -16.25 -17.10 13.30
C GLU A 107 -17.29 -16.86 14.41
N GLY A 108 -18.39 -16.18 14.11
CA GLY A 108 -19.50 -15.94 15.03
C GLY A 108 -20.44 -17.14 15.30
N ASP A 109 -20.33 -18.24 14.54
CA ASP A 109 -21.24 -19.40 14.61
C ASP A 109 -20.58 -20.68 15.19
N GLY A 110 -19.33 -20.58 15.64
CA GLY A 110 -18.53 -21.71 16.15
C GLY A 110 -18.27 -21.72 17.67
N GLY A 111 -18.88 -20.82 18.43
CA GLY A 111 -18.65 -20.65 19.86
C GLY A 111 -19.91 -20.74 20.71
N ARG A 112 -20.45 -21.95 20.86
CA ARG A 112 -21.31 -22.36 21.98
C ARG A 112 -20.83 -23.68 22.54
#